data_AF-A0A936BVY4-F1
#
_entry.id   AF-A0A936BVY4-F1
#
_cell.length_a   1.000
_cell.length_b   1.000
_cell.length_c   1.000
_cell.angle_alpha   90.00
_cell.angle_beta   90.00
_cell.angle_gamma   90.00
#
_symmetry.space_group_name_H-M   'P 1'
#
loop_
_entity.id
_entity.type
_entity.pdbx_description
1 polymer ?
#
loop_
_entity_poly.entity_id
_entity_poly.type
_entity_poly.pdbx_seq_one_letter_code
_entity_poly.pdbx_strand_id
1 'polypeptide(L)'
;MTDHAPQNVILGRWTVPPGRLRAFTAQVRARSAQSPFPPRDLLAACDAQAEKGLEVVFRTDELVVGSWSLSFTYNQVTDFRLEDTWLLVELEGGSHEIPVPVTPEGRAAAEQALAAYAAIVAEENRRYFAARAAPTWSNRLLNIAERHFAWVVLGFFFVGVPLLVALFGLLRGGFE
;
A
#
# COMPACT_ATOMS: atom_id res chain seq x y z
N MET A 1 -18.88 1.76 -11.90
CA MET A 1 -18.24 3.04 -12.26
C MET A 1 -17.71 3.62 -10.97
N THR A 2 -16.47 3.28 -10.62
CA THR A 2 -15.74 3.86 -9.49
C THR A 2 -15.23 5.21 -9.94
N ASP A 3 -15.81 6.26 -9.38
CA ASP A 3 -15.30 7.62 -9.44
C ASP A 3 -14.00 7.59 -8.61
N HIS A 4 -12.91 7.21 -9.26
CA HIS A 4 -11.59 7.17 -8.64
C HIS A 4 -11.24 8.63 -8.30
N ALA A 5 -10.92 8.87 -7.01
CA ALA A 5 -10.23 10.08 -6.60
C ALA A 5 -9.12 10.40 -7.61
N PRO A 6 -8.86 11.67 -7.94
CA PRO A 6 -7.88 12.02 -8.95
C PRO A 6 -6.54 11.35 -8.62
N GLN A 7 -6.26 10.26 -9.34
CA GLN A 7 -4.96 9.61 -9.33
C GLN A 7 -3.95 10.70 -9.69
N ASN A 8 -2.77 10.74 -9.05
CA ASN A 8 -1.71 11.73 -9.25
C ASN A 8 -1.77 13.07 -8.48
N VAL A 9 -2.60 13.27 -7.45
CA VAL A 9 -2.52 14.52 -6.65
C VAL A 9 -1.28 14.53 -5.76
N ILE A 10 -0.48 15.59 -5.85
CA ILE A 10 0.67 15.80 -4.97
C ILE A 10 0.16 16.30 -3.61
N LEU A 11 0.42 15.52 -2.56
CA LEU A 11 0.08 15.83 -1.17
C LEU A 11 1.20 16.63 -0.49
N GLY A 12 2.45 16.38 -0.87
CA GLY A 12 3.59 17.12 -0.37
C GLY A 12 4.83 16.95 -1.23
N ARG A 13 5.75 17.88 -1.08
CA ARG A 13 7.02 17.87 -1.80
C ARG A 13 8.09 18.59 -1.00
N TRP A 14 9.27 17.99 -0.92
CA TRP A 14 10.43 18.60 -0.30
C TRP A 14 11.73 18.17 -0.98
N THR A 15 12.79 18.92 -0.74
CA THR A 15 14.12 18.64 -1.29
C THR A 15 15.10 18.33 -0.19
N VAL A 16 15.91 17.30 -0.39
CA VAL A 16 16.95 16.85 0.51
C VAL A 16 18.30 17.29 -0.05
N PRO A 17 19.05 18.18 0.63
CA PRO A 17 20.32 18.65 0.12
C PRO A 17 21.41 17.57 0.21
N PRO A 18 22.47 17.67 -0.62
CA PRO A 18 23.58 16.71 -0.68
C PRO A 18 24.15 16.25 0.66
N GLY A 19 24.40 17.20 1.57
CA GLY A 19 24.98 16.92 2.89
C GLY A 19 24.06 16.05 3.76
N ARG A 20 22.75 16.31 3.72
CA ARG A 20 21.74 15.53 4.46
C ARG A 20 21.50 14.17 3.82
N LEU A 21 21.49 14.11 2.49
CA LEU A 21 21.31 12.86 1.75
C LEU A 21 22.43 11.87 2.06
N ARG A 22 23.69 12.32 2.10
CA ARG A 22 24.85 11.48 2.49
C ARG A 22 24.78 11.01 3.94
N ALA A 23 24.37 11.88 4.86
CA ALA A 23 24.19 11.50 6.26
C ALA A 23 23.08 10.44 6.41
N PHE A 24 21.97 10.63 5.70
CA PHE A 24 20.86 9.68 5.63
C PHE A 24 21.31 8.32 5.10
N THR A 25 21.99 8.26 3.95
CA THR A 25 22.42 6.95 3.39
C THR A 25 23.40 6.23 4.30
N ALA A 26 24.32 6.96 4.95
CA ALA A 26 25.23 6.37 5.93
C ALA A 26 24.48 5.79 7.14
N GLN A 27 23.51 6.51 7.69
CA GLN A 27 22.69 6.06 8.82
C GLN A 27 21.83 4.86 8.48
N VAL A 28 21.14 4.88 7.32
CA VAL A 28 20.30 3.76 6.89
C VAL A 28 21.14 2.51 6.63
N ARG A 29 22.33 2.64 6.03
CA ARG A 29 23.25 1.51 5.85
C ARG A 29 23.75 0.96 7.19
N ALA A 30 24.07 1.82 8.14
CA ALA A 30 24.48 1.39 9.49
C ALA A 30 23.35 0.63 10.20
N ARG A 31 22.10 1.13 10.14
CA ARG A 31 20.92 0.47 10.72
C ARG A 31 20.56 -0.83 9.99
N SER A 32 20.69 -0.84 8.66
CA SER A 32 20.30 -1.98 7.82
C SER A 32 21.38 -3.04 7.68
N ALA A 33 22.57 -2.85 8.25
CA ALA A 33 23.65 -3.84 8.22
C ALA A 33 23.24 -5.20 8.83
N GLN A 34 22.22 -5.20 9.69
CA GLN A 34 21.67 -6.38 10.34
C GLN A 34 20.27 -6.76 9.83
N SER A 35 19.72 -5.99 8.88
CA SER A 35 18.39 -6.25 8.33
C SER A 35 18.47 -7.26 7.18
N PRO A 36 17.58 -8.28 7.12
CA PRO A 36 17.50 -9.17 5.97
C PRO A 36 16.98 -8.47 4.70
N PHE A 37 16.34 -7.30 4.84
CA PHE A 37 15.72 -6.57 3.73
C PHE A 37 16.15 -5.09 3.71
N PRO A 38 17.42 -4.79 3.37
CA PRO A 38 17.86 -3.41 3.20
C PRO A 38 17.17 -2.76 1.99
N PRO A 39 16.79 -1.47 2.04
CA PRO A 39 16.15 -0.77 0.93
C PRO A 39 17.18 -0.39 -0.15
N ARG A 40 17.75 -1.38 -0.84
CA ARG A 40 18.90 -1.22 -1.75
C ARG A 40 18.62 -0.27 -2.90
N ASP A 41 17.44 -0.37 -3.51
CA ASP A 41 17.09 0.43 -4.68
C ASP A 41 16.90 1.91 -4.32
N LEU A 42 16.32 2.16 -3.14
CA LEU A 42 16.20 3.50 -2.58
C LEU A 42 17.58 4.08 -2.26
N LEU A 43 18.46 3.30 -1.62
CA LEU A 43 19.83 3.73 -1.34
C LEU A 43 20.59 4.04 -2.63
N ALA A 44 20.47 3.21 -3.66
CA ALA A 44 21.08 3.44 -4.97
C ALA A 44 20.58 4.74 -5.62
N ALA A 45 19.28 5.04 -5.54
CA ALA A 45 18.72 6.30 -6.03
C ALA A 45 19.26 7.51 -5.26
N CYS A 46 19.39 7.39 -3.94
CA CYS A 46 19.99 8.43 -3.10
C CYS A 46 21.48 8.65 -3.42
N ASP A 47 22.24 7.56 -3.62
CA ASP A 47 23.67 7.64 -3.95
C ASP A 47 23.91 8.29 -5.32
N ALA A 48 23.06 7.99 -6.31
CA ALA A 48 23.14 8.58 -7.64
C ALA A 48 22.93 10.11 -7.64
N GLN A 49 22.26 10.65 -6.62
CA GLN A 49 21.97 12.07 -6.46
C GLN A 49 22.72 12.72 -5.29
N ALA A 50 23.71 12.02 -4.71
CA ALA A 50 24.43 12.45 -3.50
C ALA A 50 25.11 13.82 -3.62
N GLU A 51 25.42 14.28 -4.83
CA GLU A 51 26.07 15.58 -5.08
C GLU A 51 25.10 16.72 -5.38
N LYS A 52 23.90 16.41 -5.90
CA LYS A 52 22.91 17.39 -6.35
C LYS A 52 21.79 17.61 -5.35
N GLY A 53 21.58 16.63 -4.46
CA GLY A 53 20.39 16.55 -3.63
C GLY A 53 19.27 15.86 -4.39
N LEU A 54 18.20 15.56 -3.68
CA LEU A 54 17.13 14.72 -4.18
C LEU A 54 15.77 15.31 -3.81
N GLU A 55 14.83 15.27 -4.75
CA GLU A 55 13.44 15.64 -4.51
C GLU A 55 12.65 14.43 -4.03
N VAL A 56 11.83 14.64 -3.00
CA VAL A 56 10.85 13.69 -2.51
C VAL A 56 9.47 14.25 -2.78
N VAL A 57 8.61 13.45 -3.42
CA VAL A 57 7.24 13.81 -3.77
C VAL A 57 6.31 12.76 -3.18
N PHE A 58 5.42 13.21 -2.29
CA PHE A 58 4.35 12.40 -1.73
C PHE A 58 3.07 12.64 -2.52
N ARG A 59 2.52 11.60 -3.11
CA ARG A 59 1.29 11.63 -3.91
C ARG A 59 0.20 10.79 -3.24
N THR A 60 -1.02 10.88 -3.75
CA THR A 60 -2.14 10.07 -3.27
C THR A 60 -1.94 8.55 -3.42
N ASP A 61 -1.15 8.14 -4.41
CA ASP A 61 -1.02 6.76 -4.86
C ASP A 61 0.42 6.22 -4.83
N GLU A 62 1.40 7.10 -4.62
CA GLU A 62 2.81 6.71 -4.53
C GLU A 62 3.68 7.73 -3.80
N LEU A 63 4.87 7.27 -3.39
CA LEU A 63 5.95 8.09 -2.86
C LEU A 63 7.15 8.00 -3.81
N VAL A 64 7.62 9.15 -4.31
CA VAL A 64 8.74 9.23 -5.26
C VAL A 64 9.95 9.87 -4.58
N VAL A 65 11.11 9.23 -4.70
CA VAL A 65 12.40 9.64 -4.14
C VAL A 65 13.44 9.61 -5.27
N GLY A 66 13.61 10.73 -5.97
CA GLY A 66 14.44 10.79 -7.18
C GLY A 66 13.94 9.83 -8.26
N SER A 67 14.76 8.83 -8.62
CA SER A 67 14.37 7.78 -9.60
C SER A 67 13.65 6.59 -8.99
N TRP A 68 13.60 6.49 -7.66
CA TRP A 68 12.90 5.42 -6.95
C TRP A 68 11.45 5.83 -6.68
N SER A 69 10.52 4.89 -6.76
CA SER A 69 9.11 5.10 -6.44
C SER A 69 8.52 3.92 -5.69
N LEU A 70 7.58 4.21 -4.81
CA LEU A 70 6.81 3.23 -4.04
C LEU A 70 5.33 3.47 -4.26
N SER A 71 4.70 2.64 -5.08
CA SER A 71 3.26 2.69 -5.29
C SER A 71 2.52 2.02 -4.14
N PHE A 72 1.55 2.71 -3.54
CA PHE A 72 0.81 2.23 -2.38
C PHE A 72 -0.12 1.06 -2.72
N THR A 73 -0.65 1.05 -3.93
CA THR A 73 -1.56 0.00 -4.44
C THR A 73 -0.91 -1.37 -4.48
N TYR A 74 0.37 -1.45 -4.86
CA TYR A 74 1.07 -2.72 -5.06
C TYR A 74 1.87 -3.18 -3.85
N ASN A 75 2.28 -2.26 -2.98
CA ASN A 75 3.22 -2.56 -1.90
C ASN A 75 2.56 -2.71 -0.52
N GLN A 76 1.23 -2.68 -0.45
CA GLN A 76 0.46 -2.87 0.80
C GLN A 76 1.02 -2.03 1.96
N VAL A 77 1.09 -0.71 1.75
CA VAL A 77 1.53 0.21 2.80
C VAL A 77 0.51 0.19 3.94
N THR A 78 0.97 -0.13 5.15
CA THR A 78 0.12 -0.26 6.33
C THR A 78 0.09 1.01 7.17
N ASP A 79 1.24 1.70 7.31
CA ASP A 79 1.35 2.91 8.12
C ASP A 79 2.49 3.83 7.64
N PHE A 80 2.41 5.09 8.05
CA PHE A 80 3.43 6.10 7.86
C PHE A 80 3.78 6.76 9.18
N ARG A 81 5.07 6.76 9.54
CA ARG A 81 5.55 7.38 10.78
C ARG A 81 6.64 8.39 10.47
N LEU A 82 6.45 9.63 10.93
CA LEU A 82 7.45 10.67 10.76
C LEU A 82 8.40 10.70 11.97
N GLU A 83 9.68 10.45 11.72
CA GLU A 83 10.74 10.69 12.70
C GLU A 83 11.49 12.00 12.39
N ASP A 84 12.56 12.28 13.14
CA ASP A 84 13.29 13.54 13.05
C ASP A 84 14.01 13.76 11.73
N THR A 85 14.48 12.69 11.10
CA THR A 85 15.31 12.76 9.87
C THR A 85 14.79 11.92 8.72
N TRP A 86 13.72 11.15 8.93
CA TRP A 86 13.11 10.32 7.89
C TRP A 86 11.63 10.08 8.16
N LEU A 87 10.92 9.84 7.07
CA LEU A 87 9.59 9.26 7.04
C LEU A 87 9.74 7.74 6.92
N LEU A 88 9.30 6.99 7.92
CA LEU A 88 9.21 5.54 7.85
C LEU A 88 7.90 5.14 7.17
N VAL A 89 8.03 4.36 6.11
CA VAL A 89 6.91 3.69 5.46
C VAL A 89 6.89 2.23 5.89
N GLU A 90 5.80 1.81 6.51
CA GLU A 90 5.62 0.43 6.94
C GLU A 90 4.88 -0.37 5.86
N LEU A 91 5.43 -1.54 5.50
CA LEU A 91 4.78 -2.48 4.59
C LEU A 91 4.23 -3.69 5.36
N GLU A 92 3.21 -4.32 4.76
CA GLU A 92 2.51 -5.55 5.19
C GLU A 92 3.02 -6.22 6.48
N GLY A 93 2.27 -6.01 7.58
CA GLY A 93 2.44 -6.70 8.86
C GLY A 93 3.59 -6.20 9.74
N GLY A 94 4.16 -5.02 9.48
CA GLY A 94 5.25 -4.44 10.27
C GLY A 94 6.60 -5.12 10.06
N SER A 95 6.69 -5.95 9.02
CA SER A 95 7.87 -6.76 8.73
C SER A 95 8.97 -5.98 7.99
N HIS A 96 8.60 -4.89 7.31
CA HIS A 96 9.50 -4.08 6.51
C HIS A 96 9.25 -2.59 6.72
N GLU A 97 10.31 -1.86 7.08
CA GLU A 97 10.31 -0.40 7.21
C GLU A 97 11.19 0.20 6.12
N ILE A 98 10.64 1.10 5.31
CA ILE A 98 11.38 1.85 4.30
C ILE A 98 11.57 3.28 4.79
N PRO A 99 12.79 3.68 5.18
CA PRO A 99 13.07 5.06 5.59
C PRO A 99 13.20 5.95 4.35
N VAL A 100 12.49 7.07 4.31
CA VAL A 100 12.53 8.07 3.24
C VAL A 100 13.11 9.36 3.82
N PRO A 101 14.10 10.00 3.19
CA PRO A 101 14.80 11.13 3.79
C PRO A 101 13.89 12.35 3.94
N VAL A 102 13.94 12.97 5.12
CA VAL A 102 13.23 14.23 5.43
C VAL A 102 14.22 15.25 5.98
N THR A 103 14.08 16.49 5.54
CA THR A 103 14.85 17.62 6.08
C THR A 103 14.06 18.34 7.15
N PRO A 104 14.71 19.04 8.10
CA PRO A 104 14.00 19.89 9.05
C PRO A 104 13.06 20.89 8.35
N GLU A 105 13.50 21.45 7.22
CA GLU A 105 12.71 22.40 6.42
C GLU A 105 11.55 21.69 5.70
N GLY A 106 11.75 20.45 5.26
CA GLY A 106 10.74 19.61 4.60
C GLY A 106 9.76 18.94 5.56
N ARG A 107 10.04 18.97 6.87
CA ARG A 107 9.23 18.27 7.88
C ARG A 107 7.78 18.73 7.88
N ALA A 108 7.54 20.05 7.86
CA ALA A 108 6.19 20.59 7.82
C ALA A 108 5.41 20.14 6.57
N ALA A 109 6.08 20.05 5.42
CA ALA A 109 5.47 19.54 4.19
C ALA A 109 5.16 18.05 4.28
N ALA A 110 6.04 17.26 4.92
CA ALA A 110 5.80 15.84 5.18
C ALA A 110 4.61 15.64 6.15
N GLU A 111 4.56 16.40 7.26
CA GLU A 111 3.44 16.35 8.22
C GLU A 111 2.10 16.68 7.56
N GLN A 112 2.07 17.73 6.72
CA GLN A 112 0.87 18.09 5.97
C GLN A 112 0.45 17.00 4.98
N ALA A 113 1.41 16.40 4.27
CA ALA A 113 1.14 15.31 3.34
C ALA A 113 0.55 14.09 4.06
N LEU A 114 1.10 13.72 5.23
CA LEU A 114 0.60 12.63 6.05
C LEU A 114 -0.81 12.90 6.57
N ALA A 115 -1.06 14.11 7.08
CA ALA A 115 -2.40 14.47 7.55
C ALA A 115 -3.43 14.43 6.42
N ALA A 116 -3.07 14.92 5.23
CA ALA A 116 -3.93 14.87 4.05
C ALA A 116 -4.19 13.41 3.61
N TYR A 117 -3.15 12.58 3.57
CA TYR A 117 -3.27 11.17 3.24
C TYR A 117 -4.16 10.41 4.23
N ALA A 118 -3.95 10.61 5.54
CA ALA A 118 -4.76 10.00 6.59
C ALA A 118 -6.24 10.39 6.48
N ALA A 119 -6.53 11.65 6.14
CA ALA A 119 -7.90 12.11 5.91
C ALA A 119 -8.55 11.41 4.70
N ILE A 120 -7.80 11.20 3.62
CA ILE A 120 -8.28 10.46 2.44
C ILE A 120 -8.58 9.01 2.82
N VAL A 121 -7.66 8.32 3.47
CA VAL A 121 -7.84 6.93 3.91
C VAL A 121 -9.02 6.79 4.87
N ALA A 122 -9.18 7.72 5.81
CA ALA A 122 -10.33 7.72 6.73
C ALA A 122 -11.66 7.88 5.99
N GLU A 123 -11.72 8.76 4.98
CA GLU A 123 -12.92 8.98 4.17
C GLU A 123 -13.22 7.78 3.27
N GLU A 124 -12.21 7.16 2.67
CA GLU A 124 -12.36 5.92 1.88
C GLU A 124 -12.86 4.77 2.76
N ASN A 125 -12.29 4.60 3.94
CA ASN A 125 -12.77 3.61 4.93
C ASN A 125 -14.22 3.89 5.33
N ARG A 126 -14.57 5.14 5.61
CA ARG A 126 -15.96 5.53 5.94
C ARG A 126 -16.92 5.17 4.82
N ARG A 127 -16.58 5.47 3.56
CA ARG A 127 -17.38 5.10 2.38
C ARG A 127 -17.49 3.60 2.20
N TYR A 128 -16.39 2.88 2.38
CA TYR A 128 -16.35 1.42 2.32
C TYR A 128 -17.30 0.79 3.34
N PHE A 129 -17.21 1.20 4.61
CA PHE A 129 -18.08 0.69 5.66
C PHE A 129 -19.54 1.06 5.43
N ALA A 130 -19.82 2.29 4.98
CA ALA A 130 -21.17 2.71 4.62
C ALA A 130 -21.75 1.86 3.47
N ALA A 131 -20.94 1.58 2.44
CA ALA A 131 -21.34 0.74 1.32
C ALA A 131 -21.56 -0.73 1.75
N ARG A 132 -20.73 -1.26 2.65
CA ARG A 132 -20.87 -2.61 3.22
C ARG A 132 -22.12 -2.74 4.09
N ALA A 133 -22.46 -1.69 4.84
CA ALA A 133 -23.64 -1.64 5.68
C ALA A 133 -24.95 -1.39 4.91
N ALA A 134 -24.88 -0.94 3.64
CA ALA A 134 -26.07 -0.68 2.84
C ALA A 134 -26.92 -1.95 2.65
N PRO A 135 -28.27 -1.87 2.74
CA PRO A 135 -29.16 -3.03 2.69
C PRO A 135 -29.39 -3.55 1.26
N THR A 136 -28.31 -3.88 0.56
CA THR A 136 -28.35 -4.47 -0.78
C THR A 136 -28.48 -5.98 -0.72
N TRP A 137 -29.06 -6.60 -1.76
CA TRP A 137 -29.13 -8.06 -1.89
C TRP A 137 -27.75 -8.71 -1.86
N SER A 138 -26.75 -8.09 -2.50
CA SER A 138 -25.36 -8.55 -2.47
C SER A 138 -24.79 -8.57 -1.05
N ASN A 139 -24.96 -7.48 -0.28
CA ASN A 139 -24.47 -7.42 1.10
C ASN A 139 -25.19 -8.42 2.01
N ARG A 140 -26.49 -8.66 1.80
CA ARG A 140 -27.24 -9.69 2.56
C ARG A 140 -26.69 -11.09 2.29
N LEU A 141 -26.47 -11.45 1.02
CA LEU A 141 -25.88 -12.74 0.65
C LEU A 141 -24.47 -12.88 1.23
N LEU A 142 -23.66 -11.82 1.13
CA LEU A 142 -22.30 -11.82 1.66
C LEU A 142 -22.28 -11.96 3.19
N ASN A 143 -23.20 -11.30 3.91
CA ASN A 143 -23.34 -11.46 5.36
C ASN A 143 -23.81 -12.88 5.76
N ILE A 144 -24.72 -13.49 4.98
CA ILE A 144 -25.13 -14.88 5.19
C ILE A 144 -23.95 -15.82 4.95
N ALA A 145 -23.18 -15.57 3.89
CA ALA A 145 -22.01 -16.35 3.53
C ALA A 145 -20.90 -16.24 4.59
N GLU A 146 -20.60 -15.05 5.09
CA GLU A 146 -19.64 -14.85 6.19
C GLU A 146 -20.10 -15.55 7.47
N ARG A 147 -21.39 -15.45 7.82
CA ARG A 147 -21.95 -16.10 9.03
C ARG A 147 -21.94 -17.63 8.95
N HIS A 148 -22.06 -18.20 7.75
CA HIS A 148 -22.12 -19.64 7.53
C HIS A 148 -20.97 -20.12 6.64
N PHE A 149 -19.79 -19.50 6.77
CA PHE A 149 -18.66 -19.71 5.86
C PHE A 149 -18.33 -21.19 5.66
N ALA A 150 -18.23 -21.96 6.75
CA ALA A 150 -17.97 -23.40 6.70
C ALA A 150 -19.03 -24.16 5.89
N TRP A 151 -20.31 -23.83 6.04
CA TRP A 151 -21.40 -24.47 5.31
C TRP A 151 -21.43 -24.09 3.83
N VAL A 152 -21.11 -22.83 3.51
CA VAL A 152 -21.01 -22.38 2.11
C VAL A 152 -19.86 -23.08 1.40
N VAL A 153 -18.71 -23.20 2.06
CA VAL A 153 -17.54 -23.94 1.53
C VAL A 153 -17.87 -25.41 1.34
N LEU A 154 -18.45 -26.07 2.35
CA LEU A 154 -18.85 -27.48 2.24
C LEU A 154 -19.88 -27.69 1.13
N GLY A 155 -20.92 -26.86 1.04
CA GLY A 155 -21.91 -26.94 -0.02
C GLY A 155 -21.31 -26.75 -1.42
N PHE A 156 -20.35 -25.82 -1.58
CA PHE A 156 -19.66 -25.63 -2.85
C PHE A 156 -18.87 -26.88 -3.28
N PHE A 157 -18.10 -27.49 -2.37
CA PHE A 157 -17.30 -28.67 -2.70
C PHE A 157 -18.11 -29.96 -2.85
N PHE A 158 -19.12 -30.17 -2.03
CA PHE A 158 -19.88 -31.43 -2.01
C PHE A 158 -21.13 -31.42 -2.88
N VAL A 159 -21.61 -30.24 -3.28
CA VAL A 159 -22.80 -30.11 -4.14
C VAL A 159 -22.46 -29.36 -5.42
N GLY A 160 -21.85 -28.18 -5.30
CA GLY A 160 -21.55 -27.32 -6.46
C GLY A 160 -20.62 -27.98 -7.48
N VAL A 161 -19.45 -28.46 -7.03
CA VAL A 161 -18.46 -29.11 -7.90
C VAL A 161 -19.01 -30.40 -8.54
N PRO A 162 -19.60 -31.35 -7.80
CA PRO A 162 -20.20 -32.55 -8.41
C PRO A 162 -21.29 -32.25 -9.43
N LEU A 163 -22.12 -31.23 -9.17
CA LEU A 163 -23.21 -30.86 -10.06
C LEU A 163 -22.67 -30.19 -11.34
N LEU A 164 -21.63 -29.37 -11.23
CA LEU A 164 -20.91 -28.84 -12.41
C LEU A 164 -20.24 -29.93 -13.22
N VAL A 165 -19.58 -30.90 -12.57
CA VAL A 165 -18.94 -32.05 -13.24
C VAL A 165 -19.99 -32.91 -13.95
N ALA A 166 -21.11 -33.21 -13.29
CA ALA A 166 -22.21 -33.97 -13.89
C ALA A 166 -22.83 -33.21 -15.07
N LEU A 167 -23.08 -31.90 -14.93
CA LEU A 167 -23.59 -31.07 -16.02
C LEU A 167 -22.63 -31.03 -17.21
N PHE A 168 -21.33 -30.90 -16.96
CA PHE A 168 -20.31 -30.93 -18.01
C PHE A 168 -20.19 -32.30 -18.68
N GLY A 169 -20.29 -33.39 -17.91
CA GLY A 169 -20.31 -34.76 -18.43
C GLY A 169 -21.53 -35.04 -19.31
N LEU A 170 -22.71 -34.54 -18.91
CA LEU A 170 -23.95 -34.60 -19.69
C LEU A 170 -23.84 -33.77 -20.98
N LEU A 171 -23.28 -32.57 -20.92
CA LEU A 171 -23.11 -31.69 -22.08
C LEU A 171 -22.02 -32.18 -23.05
N ARG A 172 -21.02 -32.94 -22.58
CA ARG A 172 -19.98 -33.57 -23.43
C ARG A 172 -20.37 -34.96 -23.96
N GLY A 173 -21.57 -35.46 -23.63
CA GLY A 173 -22.03 -36.78 -24.07
C GLY A 173 -21.28 -37.96 -23.43
N GLY A 174 -20.64 -37.75 -22.27
CA GLY A 174 -19.69 -38.69 -21.67
C GLY A 174 -20.25 -39.66 -20.63
N PHE A 175 -21.57 -39.83 -20.55
CA PHE A 175 -22.19 -40.89 -19.74
C PHE A 175 -22.70 -41.99 -20.68
N GLU A 176 -21.76 -42.77 -21.24
CA GLU A 176 -22.00 -44.14 -21.72
C GLU A 176 -21.44 -45.13 -20.70
#